data_AF-A0A9D0CRI8-F1
#
_entry.id   AF-A0A9D0CRI8-F1
#
_cell.length_a   1.000
_cell.length_b   1.000
_cell.length_c   1.000
_cell.angle_alpha   90.00
_cell.angle_beta   90.00
_cell.angle_gamma   90.00
#
_symmetry.space_group_name_H-M   'P 1'
#
loop_
_entity.id
_entity.type
_entity.pdbx_description
1 polymer ?
#
loop_
_entity_poly.entity_id
_entity_poly.type
_entity_poly.pdbx_seq_one_letter_code
_entity_poly.pdbx_strand_id
1 'polypeptide(L)' 'MSDLPPCPQCNSEYTYEDGILLVCPECGHEWSPSETPAWRLLTPCGSATPSPTRT' A
#
# COMPACT_ATOMS: atom_id res chain seq x y z
N MET A 1 0.76 4.37 -13.82
CA MET A 1 1.65 3.20 -13.80
C MET A 1 1.18 2.38 -12.62
N SER A 2 0.85 1.10 -12.82
CA SER A 2 0.13 0.27 -11.84
C SER A 2 0.75 0.35 -10.43
N ASP A 3 0.00 0.91 -9.47
CA ASP A 3 0.34 1.04 -8.05
C ASP A 3 0.34 -0.32 -7.32
N LEU A 4 1.12 -1.29 -7.82
CA LEU A 4 1.34 -2.56 -7.12
C LEU A 4 2.46 -2.37 -6.09
N PRO A 5 2.33 -2.93 -4.88
CA PRO A 5 3.36 -2.80 -3.86
C PRO A 5 4.65 -3.52 -4.31
N PRO A 6 5.82 -2.98 -3.96
CA PRO A 6 7.08 -3.69 -4.18
C PRO A 6 7.12 -4.99 -3.37
N CYS A 7 7.91 -5.94 -3.84
CA CYS A 7 8.09 -7.23 -3.18
C CYS A 7 8.69 -7.06 -1.76
N PRO A 8 8.12 -7.65 -0.69
CA PRO A 8 8.66 -7.51 0.66
C PRO A 8 9.99 -8.26 0.89
N GLN A 9 10.33 -9.24 0.04
CA GLN A 9 11.51 -10.08 0.22
C GLN A 9 12.76 -9.54 -0.48
N CYS A 10 12.60 -8.88 -1.63
CA CYS A 10 13.71 -8.33 -2.41
C CYS A 10 13.58 -6.82 -2.66
N ASN A 11 12.47 -6.19 -2.25
CA ASN A 11 12.16 -4.79 -2.47
C ASN A 11 12.13 -4.36 -3.95
N SER A 12 11.90 -5.32 -4.86
CA SER A 12 11.77 -5.04 -6.28
C SER A 12 10.41 -4.42 -6.58
N GLU A 13 10.39 -3.38 -7.41
CA GLU A 13 9.18 -2.69 -7.85
C GLU A 13 8.43 -3.47 -8.94
N TYR A 14 9.04 -4.52 -9.47
CA TYR A 14 8.45 -5.39 -10.46
C TYR A 14 7.69 -6.52 -9.77
N THR A 15 6.38 -6.31 -9.58
CA THR A 15 5.44 -7.31 -9.07
C THR A 15 4.34 -7.50 -10.10
N TYR A 16 3.90 -8.74 -10.33
CA TYR A 16 2.73 -9.04 -11.16
C TYR A 16 1.70 -9.85 -10.37
N GLU A 17 0.44 -9.78 -10.77
CA GLU A 17 -0.63 -10.58 -10.18
C GLU A 17 -0.76 -11.92 -10.93
N ASP A 18 -0.73 -13.02 -10.20
CA ASP A 18 -1.02 -14.36 -10.68
C ASP A 18 -2.34 -14.83 -10.06
N GLY A 19 -3.45 -14.50 -10.74
CA GLY A 19 -4.80 -14.78 -10.30
C GLY A 19 -5.23 -13.93 -9.10
N ILE A 20 -5.07 -14.48 -7.89
CA ILE A 20 -5.41 -13.83 -6.62
C ILE A 20 -4.17 -13.49 -5.77
N LEU A 21 -2.99 -13.92 -6.21
CA LEU A 21 -1.72 -13.69 -5.55
C LEU A 21 -0.90 -12.66 -6.33
N LEU A 22 0.06 -12.06 -5.67
CA LEU A 22 1.14 -11.27 -6.24
C LEU A 22 2.40 -12.13 -6.28
N VAL A 23 3.12 -12.06 -7.38
CA VAL A 23 4.35 -12.81 -7.62
C VAL A 23 5.45 -11.86 -8.04
N CYS A 24 6.63 -12.04 -7.46
CA CYS A 24 7.84 -11.32 -7.85
C CYS A 24 8.67 -12.14 -8.84
N PRO A 25 8.93 -11.65 -10.07
CA PRO A 25 9.75 -12.34 -11.07
C PRO A 25 11.25 -12.34 -10.72
N GLU A 26 11.70 -11.47 -9.80
CA GLU A 26 13.12 -11.40 -9.43
C GLU A 26 13.53 -12.44 -8.40
N CYS A 27 12.61 -12.83 -7.51
CA CYS A 27 12.89 -13.77 -6.43
C CYS A 27 11.96 -14.98 -6.39
N GLY A 28 10.84 -14.96 -7.13
CA GLY A 28 9.82 -16.01 -7.10
C GLY A 28 8.96 -16.01 -5.84
N HIS A 29 8.96 -14.93 -5.05
CA HIS A 29 8.12 -14.83 -3.85
C HIS A 29 6.66 -14.58 -4.23
N GLU A 30 5.74 -15.30 -3.58
CA GLU A 30 4.30 -15.29 -3.81
C GLU A 30 3.60 -14.78 -2.55
N TRP A 31 2.73 -13.78 -2.64
CA TRP A 31 1.99 -13.23 -1.49
C TRP A 31 0.59 -12.75 -1.86
N SER A 32 -0.30 -12.54 -0.90
CA SER A 32 -1.69 -12.11 -1.18
C SER A 32 -1.86 -10.58 -1.10
N PRO A 33 -2.38 -9.89 -2.14
CA PRO A 33 -2.75 -8.48 -2.06
C PRO A 33 -4.00 -8.24 -1.19
N SER A 34 -4.82 -9.29 -0.98
CA SER A 34 -6.05 -9.26 -0.20
C SER A 34 -5.85 -9.34 1.32
N GLU A 35 -4.61 -9.44 1.81
CA GLU A 35 -4.31 -9.03 3.19
C GLU A 35 -4.41 -7.51 3.25
N THR A 36 -5.67 -7.04 3.26
CA THR A 36 -6.11 -5.64 3.27
C THR A 36 -5.08 -4.78 4.00
N PRO A 37 -4.19 -4.08 3.29
CA PRO A 37 -3.31 -3.17 3.97
C PRO A 37 -4.25 -2.03 4.38
N ALA A 38 -4.52 -1.93 5.68
CA ALA A 38 -5.42 -0.97 6.30
C ALA A 38 -4.97 0.50 6.13
N TRP A 39 -4.04 0.77 5.20
CA TRP A 39 -3.52 2.09 4.89
C TRP A 39 -4.57 3.01 4.23
N ARG A 40 -5.64 2.45 3.66
CA ARG A 40 -6.67 3.25 2.98
C ARG A 40 -7.89 3.60 3.86
N LEU A 41 -7.89 3.21 5.14
CA LEU A 41 -8.95 3.59 6.10
C LEU A 41 -8.62 4.83 6.95
N LEU A 42 -7.42 5.40 6.80
CA LEU A 42 -7.02 6.62 7.51
C LEU A 42 -6.61 7.70 6.51
N THR A 43 -7.52 8.06 5.62
CA THR A 43 -7.59 9.46 5.21
C THR A 43 -8.34 10.18 6.33
N PRO A 44 -7.69 10.98 7.21
CA PRO A 44 -8.45 11.90 8.04
C PRO A 44 -9.00 13.00 7.13
N CYS A 45 -10.15 12.73 6.51
CA CYS A 45 -11.02 13.78 5.98
C CYS A 45 -11.61 14.53 7.19
N GLY A 46 -10.84 15.47 7.73
CA GLY A 46 -11.18 16.26 8.92
C GLY A 46 -9.92 16.93 9.47
N SER A 47 -9.34 17.92 8.81
CA SER A 47 -9.76 19.33 8.99
C SER A 47 -10.01 19.70 10.46
N ALA A 48 -9.02 19.56 11.33
CA ALA A 48 -9.01 20.24 12.62
C ALA A 48 -7.97 21.38 12.56
N THR A 49 -8.40 22.53 12.05
CA THR A 49 -7.65 23.78 12.10
C THR A 49 -7.47 24.19 13.56
N PRO A 50 -6.25 24.33 14.11
CA PRO A 50 -6.09 24.88 15.45
C PRO A 50 -6.18 26.40 15.38
N SER A 51 -7.39 26.96 15.56
CA SER A 51 -7.57 28.37 15.90
C SER A 51 -8.96 28.56 16.49
N PRO A 52 -9.06 28.71 17.82
CA PRO A 52 -9.26 30.08 18.29
C PRO A 52 -8.53 30.35 19.60
N THR A 53 -7.69 31.39 19.65
CA THR A 53 -7.71 32.44 20.71
C THR A 53 -6.67 33.49 20.33
N ARG A 54 -7.13 34.58 19.70
CA ARG A 54 -6.42 35.85 19.71
C ARG A 54 -7.39 36.94 20.16
N THR A 55 -7.58 37.01 21.47
CA THR A 55 -7.85 38.18 22.33
C THR A 55 -8.28 37.66 23.70
#